data_AF-A0A6J2XEY3-F1
#
_entry.id   AF-A0A6J2XEY3-F1
#
_cell.length_a   1.000
_cell.length_b   1.000
_cell.length_c   1.000
_cell.angle_alpha   90.00
_cell.angle_beta   90.00
_cell.angle_gamma   90.00
#
_symmetry.space_group_name_H-M   'P 1'
#
loop_
_entity.id
_entity.type
_entity.pdbx_description
1 polymer ?
#
loop_
_entity_poly.entity_id
_entity_poly.type
_entity_poly.pdbx_seq_one_letter_code
_entity_poly.pdbx_strand_id
1 'polypeptide(L)'
;MIILGVNFCGGSVSSATDSVIKFGEKTADFSLSSDSISDSFSGWSIMVRRSPSLTDCLEGEDDLDGRDDVLLVTGLSNMKKNAEARLWAKRQARAEAREIRMRELERIQREQEENADRQFDMLAAATTEPPPLRGRPSAGAGSGRHRPASRRSSEDSLEDGGGGGGGSLRELRHELKEVEEKFRKAMIANAQLDNDKTSQTYQLELLKDKLEELEEEHSQLKREHRDKCREHDQLKRLCAQLKDDVCALKYELDERDRLIAEKGLVLIIGEPGEDGEPPKKALVQADNAKLLEEAGDGSLDVRLAKFAKEKIDLQDQISSLKLKIEEERNRRRKSSSSGLLNGPSSDYDLDDLQREASKQLADYKFRAQKAEQDVATLQATVARLESQVIRYKTAAEVSEQSEEALKSEKRKLQREVSNLSQKIMLLEASTTALKQQQKRLYQRTTTGSVF
;
A
#
# COMPACT_ATOMS: atom_id res chain seq x y z
N MET A 1 40.99 -35.37 9.88
CA MET A 1 40.31 -36.46 9.15
C MET A 1 39.42 -35.81 8.12
N ILE A 2 39.70 -36.07 6.85
CA ILE A 2 39.02 -35.65 5.62
C ILE A 2 39.14 -34.15 5.24
N ILE A 3 40.09 -33.96 4.34
CA ILE A 3 40.34 -32.86 3.42
C ILE A 3 39.31 -32.95 2.27
N LEU A 4 38.73 -31.82 1.86
CA LEU A 4 38.38 -31.59 0.46
C LEU A 4 38.53 -30.08 0.17
N GLY A 5 39.56 -29.76 -0.62
CA GLY A 5 39.67 -28.49 -1.31
C GLY A 5 39.61 -28.75 -2.81
N VAL A 6 38.99 -27.84 -3.56
CA VAL A 6 39.22 -27.64 -5.00
C VAL A 6 39.05 -26.14 -5.33
N ASN A 7 40.20 -25.51 -5.58
CA ASN A 7 40.55 -24.48 -6.58
C ASN A 7 39.56 -24.30 -7.77
N PHE A 8 39.41 -23.17 -8.50
CA PHE A 8 40.39 -22.23 -9.03
C PHE A 8 39.68 -21.05 -9.76
N CYS A 9 40.38 -19.90 -9.85
CA CYS A 9 40.47 -18.86 -10.89
C CYS A 9 39.25 -18.30 -11.67
N GLY A 10 39.16 -16.95 -11.64
CA GLY A 10 39.49 -16.13 -12.83
C GLY A 10 38.33 -15.40 -13.52
N GLY A 11 38.49 -14.07 -13.72
CA GLY A 11 37.70 -13.33 -14.70
C GLY A 11 37.31 -11.92 -14.27
N SER A 12 38.19 -10.95 -14.53
CA SER A 12 37.89 -9.52 -14.49
C SER A 12 37.49 -8.99 -15.87
N VAL A 13 36.65 -7.95 -15.85
CA VAL A 13 36.37 -6.92 -16.87
C VAL A 13 35.43 -7.27 -18.04
N SER A 14 34.20 -6.75 -18.01
CA SER A 14 33.71 -5.81 -19.04
C SER A 14 32.31 -5.27 -18.73
N SER A 15 32.19 -3.96 -18.95
CA SER A 15 30.99 -3.14 -19.00
C SER A 15 29.97 -3.64 -20.04
N ALA A 16 28.71 -3.76 -19.65
CA ALA A 16 27.58 -3.66 -20.56
C ALA A 16 26.36 -3.14 -19.79
N THR A 17 25.89 -1.99 -20.23
CA THR A 17 24.58 -1.40 -19.99
C THR A 17 23.48 -2.38 -20.39
N ASP A 18 22.53 -2.67 -19.48
CA ASP A 18 21.11 -2.87 -19.82
C ASP A 18 20.29 -3.12 -18.54
N SER A 19 19.69 -2.05 -18.03
CA SER A 19 18.60 -2.14 -17.06
C SER A 19 17.28 -2.29 -17.81
N VAL A 20 16.90 -3.53 -18.12
CA VAL A 20 15.50 -3.87 -18.39
C VAL A 20 14.81 -4.07 -17.04
N ILE A 21 14.02 -3.07 -16.65
CA ILE A 21 13.13 -3.13 -15.50
C ILE A 21 12.02 -4.14 -15.82
N LYS A 22 12.12 -5.36 -15.29
CA LYS A 22 10.95 -6.23 -15.06
C LYS A 22 10.37 -5.85 -13.70
N PHE A 23 9.26 -5.11 -13.71
CA PHE A 23 8.39 -4.97 -12.55
C PHE A 23 7.77 -6.34 -12.24
N GLY A 24 8.21 -6.96 -11.15
CA GLY A 24 7.50 -8.07 -10.51
C GLY A 24 6.62 -7.50 -9.41
N GLU A 25 5.36 -7.24 -9.75
CA GLU A 25 4.28 -7.12 -8.75
C GLU A 25 4.14 -8.47 -8.04
N LYS A 26 4.29 -8.48 -6.71
CA LYS A 26 3.75 -9.54 -5.87
C LYS A 26 2.53 -8.98 -5.17
N THR A 27 1.41 -9.07 -5.86
CA THR A 27 0.09 -9.24 -5.27
C THR A 27 0.09 -10.55 -4.49
N ALA A 28 -0.13 -10.49 -3.19
CA ALA A 28 -0.38 -11.67 -2.39
C ALA A 28 -1.84 -12.09 -2.58
N ASP A 29 -2.05 -13.08 -3.44
CA ASP A 29 -3.32 -13.78 -3.56
C ASP A 29 -3.59 -14.58 -2.29
N PHE A 30 -4.57 -14.14 -1.49
CA PHE A 30 -5.17 -14.95 -0.44
C PHE A 30 -6.34 -15.71 -1.08
N SER A 31 -6.05 -16.91 -1.58
CA SER A 31 -7.06 -17.83 -2.09
C SER A 31 -7.88 -18.41 -0.93
N LEU A 32 -9.15 -18.01 -0.85
CA LEU A 32 -10.18 -18.73 -0.10
C LEU A 32 -10.41 -20.09 -0.76
N SER A 33 -10.04 -21.16 -0.05
CA SER A 33 -10.61 -22.48 -0.29
C SER A 33 -11.56 -22.80 0.85
N SER A 34 -12.84 -22.76 0.51
CA SER A 34 -13.92 -23.39 1.27
C SER A 34 -13.70 -24.90 1.22
N ASP A 35 -13.47 -25.55 2.35
CA ASP A 35 -14.03 -26.88 2.61
C ASP A 35 -14.02 -27.23 4.11
N SER A 36 -15.12 -27.86 4.47
CA SER A 36 -15.64 -28.31 5.75
C SER A 36 -14.67 -28.96 6.76
N ILE A 37 -14.66 -28.45 8.00
CA ILE A 37 -14.70 -29.30 9.22
C ILE A 37 -15.70 -28.68 10.20
N SER A 38 -16.82 -29.38 10.35
CA SER A 38 -17.82 -29.23 11.40
C SER A 38 -17.28 -29.70 12.74
N ASP A 39 -17.77 -29.04 13.80
CA ASP A 39 -17.94 -29.53 15.18
C ASP A 39 -16.75 -30.21 15.86
N SER A 40 -16.14 -29.50 16.82
CA SER A 40 -16.24 -29.84 18.25
C SER A 40 -15.27 -29.01 19.07
N PHE A 41 -15.76 -27.95 19.72
CA PHE A 41 -15.40 -27.66 21.12
C PHE A 41 -16.42 -26.67 21.70
N SER A 42 -17.40 -27.26 22.36
CA SER A 42 -18.36 -26.61 23.23
C SER A 42 -17.65 -25.90 24.39
N GLY A 43 -18.02 -24.63 24.60
CA GLY A 43 -17.97 -23.96 25.89
C GLY A 43 -16.61 -23.42 26.30
N TRP A 44 -16.42 -22.12 26.12
CA TRP A 44 -15.92 -21.18 27.13
C TRP A 44 -16.38 -19.78 26.72
N SER A 45 -17.38 -19.26 27.43
CA SER A 45 -17.83 -17.89 27.28
C SER A 45 -16.88 -17.02 28.11
N ILE A 46 -15.88 -16.40 27.48
CA ILE A 46 -15.10 -15.34 28.13
C ILE A 46 -15.97 -14.08 28.12
N MET A 47 -16.62 -13.84 29.24
CA MET A 47 -17.29 -12.59 29.55
C MET A 47 -16.20 -11.55 29.83
N VAL A 48 -15.79 -10.78 28.81
CA VAL A 48 -14.89 -9.64 28.97
C VAL A 48 -15.64 -8.55 29.74
N ARG A 49 -15.52 -8.55 31.07
CA ARG A 49 -15.94 -7.41 31.89
C ARG A 49 -14.94 -6.28 31.68
N ARG A 50 -15.38 -5.25 30.94
CA ARG A 50 -14.69 -3.97 30.79
C ARG A 50 -14.57 -3.33 32.18
N SER A 51 -13.36 -3.09 32.66
CA SER A 51 -13.12 -2.29 33.87
C SER A 51 -13.54 -0.83 33.59
N PRO A 52 -14.27 -0.15 34.50
CA PRO A 52 -14.69 1.23 34.29
C PRO A 52 -13.47 2.14 34.13
N SER A 53 -13.46 2.97 33.08
CA SER A 53 -12.46 4.01 32.91
C SER A 53 -12.82 5.23 33.76
N LEU A 54 -11.83 6.10 34.02
CA LEU A 54 -11.99 7.33 34.81
C LEU A 54 -13.07 8.30 34.28
N THR A 55 -13.60 8.05 33.07
CA THR A 55 -14.77 8.72 32.48
C THR A 55 -16.10 8.32 33.11
N ASP A 56 -16.18 7.15 33.75
CA ASP A 56 -17.44 6.59 34.27
C ASP A 56 -17.77 7.10 35.68
N CYS A 57 -16.94 8.00 36.24
CA CYS A 57 -17.13 8.59 37.57
C CYS A 57 -17.60 10.05 37.56
N LEU A 58 -17.93 10.60 36.38
CA LEU A 58 -18.48 11.95 36.24
C LEU A 58 -19.82 11.89 35.49
N GLU A 59 -20.80 11.18 36.06
CA GLU A 59 -22.21 11.41 35.75
C GLU A 59 -22.73 12.50 36.69
N GLY A 60 -22.74 13.73 36.17
CA GLY A 60 -23.29 14.90 36.82
C GLY A 60 -23.61 15.95 35.76
N GLU A 61 -24.80 15.82 35.18
CA GLU A 61 -25.62 16.87 34.56
C GLU A 61 -24.95 17.78 33.53
N ASP A 62 -25.19 17.51 32.23
CA ASP A 62 -25.47 18.50 31.16
C ASP A 62 -25.72 17.78 29.81
N ASP A 63 -26.84 17.06 29.72
CA ASP A 63 -27.31 16.40 28.50
C ASP A 63 -28.12 17.36 27.62
N LEU A 64 -27.50 18.30 26.88
CA LEU A 64 -28.21 19.01 25.80
C LEU A 64 -27.38 19.45 24.57
N ASP A 65 -26.11 19.07 24.40
CA ASP A 65 -25.34 19.47 23.19
C ASP A 65 -24.82 18.31 22.32
N GLY A 66 -24.86 17.05 22.79
CA GLY A 66 -24.25 15.91 22.08
C GLY A 66 -25.07 15.31 20.92
N ARG A 67 -26.38 15.57 20.83
CA ARG A 67 -27.23 14.99 19.77
C ARG A 67 -27.16 15.77 18.46
N ASP A 68 -26.96 17.09 18.55
CA ASP A 68 -26.92 17.96 17.38
C ASP A 68 -25.61 17.82 16.61
N ASP A 69 -24.49 17.57 17.30
CA ASP A 69 -23.20 17.29 16.67
C ASP A 69 -23.17 15.95 15.91
N VAL A 70 -23.80 14.90 16.45
CA VAL A 70 -23.90 13.60 15.76
C VAL A 70 -24.81 13.69 14.53
N LEU A 71 -25.89 14.48 14.61
CA LEU A 71 -26.80 14.71 13.47
C LEU A 71 -26.15 15.57 12.37
N LEU A 72 -25.34 16.56 12.75
CA LEU A 72 -24.57 17.40 11.82
C LEU A 72 -23.46 16.62 11.11
N VAL A 73 -22.69 15.80 11.85
CA VAL A 73 -21.60 14.98 11.28
C VAL A 73 -22.16 13.91 10.33
N THR A 74 -23.29 13.29 10.67
CA THR A 74 -23.97 12.32 9.80
C THR A 74 -24.61 13.01 8.58
N GLY A 75 -25.19 14.20 8.75
CA GLY A 75 -25.73 15.03 7.66
C GLY A 75 -24.66 15.46 6.65
N LEU A 76 -23.50 15.95 7.12
CA LEU A 76 -22.38 16.34 6.27
C LEU A 76 -21.77 15.15 5.52
N SER A 77 -21.70 13.98 6.17
CA SER A 77 -21.24 12.74 5.54
C SER A 77 -22.17 12.26 4.43
N ASN A 78 -23.49 12.36 4.64
CA ASN A 78 -24.49 12.01 3.63
C ASN A 78 -24.51 13.00 2.46
N MET A 79 -24.30 14.29 2.73
CA MET A 79 -24.14 15.32 1.69
C MET A 79 -22.92 15.05 0.79
N LYS A 80 -21.77 14.66 1.38
CA LYS A 80 -20.56 14.33 0.63
C LYS A 80 -20.78 13.12 -0.28
N LYS A 81 -21.36 12.03 0.26
CA LYS A 81 -21.71 10.82 -0.51
C LYS A 81 -22.70 11.12 -1.65
N ASN A 82 -23.72 11.93 -1.39
CA ASN A 82 -24.69 12.34 -2.41
C ASN A 82 -24.06 13.22 -3.49
N ALA A 83 -23.12 14.10 -3.14
CA ALA A 83 -22.40 14.92 -4.12
C ALA A 83 -21.48 14.08 -5.01
N GLU A 84 -20.79 13.08 -4.43
CA GLU A 84 -19.95 12.12 -5.16
C GLU A 84 -20.78 11.24 -6.10
N ALA A 85 -21.93 10.73 -5.64
CA ALA A 85 -22.85 9.96 -6.48
C ALA A 85 -23.39 10.77 -7.67
N ARG A 86 -23.70 12.06 -7.46
CA ARG A 86 -24.13 12.96 -8.54
C ARG A 86 -23.01 13.26 -9.54
N LEU A 87 -21.78 13.42 -9.08
CA LEU A 87 -20.61 13.57 -9.96
C LEU A 87 -20.37 12.31 -10.77
N TRP A 88 -20.46 11.14 -10.15
CA TRP A 88 -20.32 9.85 -10.84
C TRP A 88 -21.40 9.64 -11.91
N ALA A 89 -22.66 9.94 -11.58
CA ALA A 89 -23.75 9.90 -12.56
C ALA A 89 -23.53 10.87 -13.73
N LYS A 90 -22.98 12.06 -13.46
CA LYS A 90 -22.62 13.03 -14.52
C LYS A 90 -21.48 12.52 -15.40
N ARG A 91 -20.47 11.83 -14.82
CA ARG A 91 -19.38 11.19 -15.58
C ARG A 91 -19.91 10.05 -16.45
N GLN A 92 -20.79 9.21 -15.92
CA GLN A 92 -21.45 8.15 -16.69
C GLN A 92 -22.28 8.70 -17.86
N ALA A 93 -23.12 9.70 -17.61
CA ALA A 93 -23.93 10.32 -18.67
C ALA A 93 -23.07 10.96 -19.78
N ARG A 94 -21.92 11.55 -19.44
CA ARG A 94 -20.96 12.05 -20.43
C ARG A 94 -20.30 10.91 -21.22
N ALA A 95 -19.93 9.81 -20.55
CA ALA A 95 -19.36 8.65 -21.22
C ALA A 95 -20.36 7.99 -22.19
N GLU A 96 -21.62 7.83 -21.77
CA GLU A 96 -22.70 7.35 -22.63
C GLU A 96 -22.96 8.29 -23.82
N ALA A 97 -22.95 9.61 -23.59
CA ALA A 97 -23.10 10.59 -24.67
C ALA A 97 -21.97 10.51 -25.70
N ARG A 98 -20.72 10.30 -25.27
CA ARG A 98 -19.58 10.05 -26.18
C ARG A 98 -19.78 8.77 -26.96
N GLU A 99 -20.24 7.71 -26.31
CA GLU A 99 -20.42 6.40 -26.94
C GLU A 99 -21.53 6.44 -28.01
N ILE A 100 -22.66 7.10 -27.72
CA ILE A 100 -23.75 7.32 -28.68
C ILE A 100 -23.25 8.15 -29.85
N ARG A 101 -22.51 9.23 -29.57
CA ARG A 101 -21.95 10.08 -30.62
C ARG A 101 -20.98 9.29 -31.49
N MET A 102 -20.04 8.53 -30.92
CA MET A 102 -19.10 7.68 -31.67
C MET A 102 -19.80 6.67 -32.59
N ARG A 103 -20.87 6.01 -32.11
CA ARG A 103 -21.66 5.08 -32.94
C ARG A 103 -22.33 5.79 -34.12
N GLU A 104 -22.85 6.99 -33.91
CA GLU A 104 -23.50 7.77 -34.98
C GLU A 104 -22.50 8.22 -36.05
N LEU A 105 -21.26 8.50 -35.67
CA LEU A 105 -20.20 8.87 -36.60
C LEU A 105 -19.72 7.72 -37.43
N GLU A 106 -19.56 6.56 -36.80
CA GLU A 106 -19.24 5.33 -37.50
C GLU A 106 -20.36 4.95 -38.49
N ARG A 107 -21.62 5.24 -38.13
CA ARG A 107 -22.78 5.09 -39.03
C ARG A 107 -22.71 6.06 -40.21
N ILE A 108 -22.48 7.35 -39.97
CA ILE A 108 -22.37 8.37 -41.04
C ILE A 108 -21.19 8.05 -41.96
N GLN A 109 -20.04 7.64 -41.41
CA GLN A 109 -18.87 7.28 -42.19
C GLN A 109 -19.15 6.06 -43.07
N ARG A 110 -19.81 5.03 -42.53
CA ARG A 110 -20.22 3.84 -43.29
C ARG A 110 -21.23 4.18 -44.39
N GLU A 111 -22.21 5.05 -44.10
CA GLU A 111 -23.20 5.51 -45.09
C GLU A 111 -22.54 6.35 -46.20
N GLN A 112 -21.51 7.15 -45.87
CA GLN A 112 -20.74 7.92 -46.85
C GLN A 112 -19.84 7.05 -47.72
N GLU A 113 -19.19 6.03 -47.16
CA GLU A 113 -18.43 5.02 -47.90
C GLU A 113 -19.34 4.26 -48.88
N GLU A 114 -20.50 3.77 -48.40
CA GLU A 114 -21.50 3.12 -49.25
C GLU A 114 -22.01 4.06 -50.36
N ASN A 115 -22.18 5.35 -50.08
CA ASN A 115 -22.64 6.31 -51.07
C ASN A 115 -21.53 6.68 -52.08
N ALA A 116 -20.28 6.72 -51.65
CA ALA A 116 -19.12 6.90 -52.53
C ALA A 116 -18.95 5.69 -53.46
N ASP A 117 -19.13 4.47 -52.94
CA ASP A 117 -19.12 3.24 -53.74
C ASP A 117 -20.26 3.21 -54.76
N ARG A 118 -21.49 3.59 -54.35
CA ARG A 118 -22.64 3.73 -55.28
C ARG A 118 -22.39 4.76 -56.38
N GLN A 119 -21.78 5.90 -56.04
CA GLN A 119 -21.43 6.93 -57.03
C GLN A 119 -20.31 6.45 -57.98
N PHE A 120 -19.34 5.69 -57.46
CA PHE A 120 -18.28 5.08 -58.25
C PHE A 120 -18.82 4.04 -59.23
N ASP A 121 -19.72 3.16 -58.79
CA ASP A 121 -20.38 2.15 -59.62
C ASP A 121 -21.26 2.80 -60.70
N MET A 122 -21.99 3.87 -60.38
CA MET A 122 -22.82 4.60 -61.34
C MET A 122 -21.98 5.29 -62.42
N LEU A 123 -20.84 5.87 -62.04
CA LEU A 123 -19.88 6.48 -62.98
C LEU A 123 -19.16 5.42 -63.83
N ALA A 124 -18.82 4.26 -63.26
CA ALA A 124 -18.23 3.14 -63.99
C ALA A 124 -19.23 2.50 -64.98
N ALA A 125 -20.51 2.40 -64.61
CA ALA A 125 -21.58 1.96 -65.50
C ALA A 125 -21.81 2.95 -66.66
N ALA A 126 -21.75 4.26 -66.39
CA ALA A 126 -21.88 5.31 -67.41
C ALA A 126 -20.73 5.33 -68.43
N THR A 127 -19.56 4.81 -68.09
CA THR A 127 -18.41 4.72 -69.01
C THR A 127 -18.39 3.48 -69.89
N THR A 128 -19.31 2.52 -69.70
CA THR A 128 -19.18 1.16 -70.29
C THR A 128 -20.28 0.76 -71.29
N GLU A 129 -21.33 1.54 -71.54
CA GLU A 129 -22.38 1.18 -72.53
C GLU A 129 -22.94 2.43 -73.28
N PRO A 130 -23.11 2.40 -74.63
CA PRO A 130 -23.84 3.42 -75.38
C PRO A 130 -25.38 3.21 -75.28
N PRO A 131 -26.22 4.23 -75.56
CA PRO A 131 -27.66 4.15 -75.26
C PRO A 131 -28.40 3.19 -76.22
N PRO A 132 -29.41 2.42 -75.76
CA PRO A 132 -30.15 1.54 -76.65
C PRO A 132 -31.16 2.36 -77.46
N LEU A 133 -31.07 2.27 -78.79
CA LEU A 133 -32.11 2.72 -79.69
C LEU A 133 -33.31 1.76 -79.63
N ARG A 134 -34.50 2.36 -79.67
CA ARG A 134 -35.82 1.71 -79.69
C ARG A 134 -35.95 0.61 -80.74
N GLY A 135 -36.51 -0.54 -80.34
CA GLY A 135 -37.11 -1.54 -81.24
C GLY A 135 -37.91 -2.60 -80.47
N ARG A 136 -39.24 -2.63 -80.67
CA ARG A 136 -40.18 -3.62 -80.10
C ARG A 136 -40.15 -4.95 -80.93
N PRO A 137 -40.83 -6.04 -80.53
CA PRO A 137 -40.21 -7.34 -80.29
C PRO A 137 -40.62 -8.41 -81.32
N SER A 138 -39.85 -9.50 -81.46
CA SER A 138 -40.41 -10.77 -81.95
C SER A 138 -39.52 -11.97 -81.58
N ALA A 139 -40.22 -13.08 -81.37
CA ALA A 139 -39.81 -14.37 -80.84
C ALA A 139 -38.81 -15.17 -81.69
N GLY A 140 -38.14 -16.13 -81.07
CA GLY A 140 -37.47 -17.21 -81.78
C GLY A 140 -36.47 -17.99 -80.92
N ALA A 141 -36.82 -19.23 -80.60
CA ALA A 141 -36.02 -20.20 -79.86
C ALA A 141 -34.73 -20.62 -80.58
N GLY A 142 -33.80 -21.25 -79.85
CA GLY A 142 -32.87 -22.21 -80.47
C GLY A 142 -31.49 -22.32 -79.85
N SER A 143 -31.26 -23.44 -79.15
CA SER A 143 -29.98 -24.00 -78.73
C SER A 143 -28.98 -24.20 -79.89
N GLY A 144 -27.67 -24.11 -79.63
CA GLY A 144 -26.68 -24.64 -80.58
C GLY A 144 -25.23 -24.25 -80.31
N ARG A 145 -24.43 -25.24 -79.90
CA ARG A 145 -22.98 -25.19 -79.67
C ARG A 145 -22.18 -24.91 -80.95
N HIS A 146 -21.01 -24.28 -80.79
CA HIS A 146 -19.65 -24.71 -81.22
C HIS A 146 -18.74 -23.55 -81.68
N ARG A 147 -17.55 -23.51 -81.06
CA ARG A 147 -16.25 -22.86 -81.39
C ARG A 147 -15.91 -22.76 -82.90
N PRO A 148 -14.81 -22.08 -83.35
CA PRO A 148 -13.78 -21.25 -82.68
C PRO A 148 -13.34 -19.98 -83.47
N ALA A 149 -12.25 -19.33 -83.01
CA ALA A 149 -11.17 -18.72 -83.81
C ALA A 149 -11.14 -17.18 -84.05
N SER A 150 -10.11 -16.56 -83.45
CA SER A 150 -9.12 -15.67 -84.07
C SER A 150 -9.55 -14.77 -85.23
N ARG A 151 -9.69 -13.45 -84.96
CA ARG A 151 -9.26 -12.29 -85.78
C ARG A 151 -9.05 -11.11 -84.81
N ARG A 152 -7.85 -10.63 -84.51
CA ARG A 152 -7.13 -9.60 -85.29
C ARG A 152 -8.09 -8.82 -86.19
N SER A 153 -8.72 -7.78 -85.63
CA SER A 153 -9.38 -6.74 -86.41
C SER A 153 -8.72 -5.42 -86.05
N SER A 154 -7.86 -4.99 -86.96
CA SER A 154 -7.43 -3.61 -87.10
C SER A 154 -8.64 -2.75 -87.43
N GLU A 155 -9.04 -1.85 -86.53
CA GLU A 155 -9.83 -0.68 -86.91
C GLU A 155 -8.88 0.35 -87.50
N ASP A 156 -8.63 0.11 -88.79
CA ASP A 156 -8.47 1.17 -89.78
C ASP A 156 -9.80 1.94 -89.83
N SER A 157 -9.79 3.19 -89.38
CA SER A 157 -10.82 4.16 -89.74
C SER A 157 -10.12 5.44 -90.16
N LEU A 158 -9.84 5.44 -91.45
CA LEU A 158 -9.62 6.58 -92.33
C LEU A 158 -10.60 7.73 -92.03
N GLU A 159 -10.07 8.85 -91.55
CA GLU A 159 -10.44 10.18 -92.04
C GLU A 159 -9.20 11.09 -91.99
N ASP A 160 -8.42 11.06 -93.08
CA ASP A 160 -7.61 12.20 -93.49
C ASP A 160 -8.37 12.94 -94.60
N GLY A 161 -8.39 14.27 -94.52
CA GLY A 161 -8.71 15.15 -95.65
C GLY A 161 -9.97 15.99 -95.52
N GLY A 162 -9.91 17.13 -94.80
CA GLY A 162 -11.04 18.06 -94.78
C GLY A 162 -10.92 19.40 -94.05
N GLY A 163 -9.74 20.04 -94.02
CA GLY A 163 -9.63 21.50 -93.81
C GLY A 163 -9.47 22.00 -92.36
N GLY A 164 -8.25 22.41 -92.01
CA GLY A 164 -7.93 23.55 -91.12
C GLY A 164 -8.42 23.63 -89.66
N GLY A 165 -9.45 22.88 -89.23
CA GLY A 165 -10.10 23.03 -87.92
C GLY A 165 -10.19 21.74 -87.09
N GLY A 166 -9.91 20.58 -87.67
CA GLY A 166 -10.03 19.28 -87.00
C GLY A 166 -8.98 19.03 -85.90
N GLY A 167 -7.76 19.54 -86.06
CA GLY A 167 -6.71 19.50 -85.03
C GLY A 167 -7.08 20.33 -83.80
N SER A 168 -7.54 21.56 -84.03
CA SER A 168 -8.03 22.45 -82.96
C SER A 168 -9.23 21.86 -82.22
N LEU A 169 -10.17 21.20 -82.91
CA LEU A 169 -11.30 20.54 -82.24
C LEU A 169 -10.85 19.31 -81.41
N ARG A 170 -9.84 18.57 -81.87
CA ARG A 170 -9.30 17.41 -81.14
C ARG A 170 -8.48 17.83 -79.92
N GLU A 171 -7.72 18.92 -80.03
CA GLU A 171 -6.99 19.55 -78.92
C GLU A 171 -7.96 20.12 -77.88
N LEU A 172 -9.00 20.85 -78.29
CA LEU A 172 -10.04 21.34 -77.38
C LEU A 172 -10.77 20.20 -76.66
N ARG A 173 -10.99 19.05 -77.32
CA ARG A 173 -11.55 17.85 -76.67
C ARG A 173 -10.59 17.23 -75.65
N HIS A 174 -9.29 17.23 -75.92
CA HIS A 174 -8.28 16.78 -74.97
C HIS A 174 -8.18 17.72 -73.76
N GLU A 175 -8.15 19.03 -73.99
CA GLU A 175 -8.15 20.04 -72.92
C GLU A 175 -9.42 19.96 -72.07
N LEU A 176 -10.58 19.80 -72.70
CA LEU A 176 -11.84 19.58 -71.98
C LEU A 176 -11.76 18.34 -71.09
N LYS A 177 -11.26 17.22 -71.63
CA LYS A 177 -11.08 15.98 -70.86
C LYS A 177 -10.08 16.14 -69.71
N GLU A 178 -8.99 16.88 -69.91
CA GLU A 178 -8.04 17.18 -68.84
C GLU A 178 -8.65 18.04 -67.74
N VAL A 179 -9.46 19.04 -68.10
CA VAL A 179 -10.17 19.90 -67.13
C VAL A 179 -11.22 19.07 -66.39
N GLU A 180 -11.95 18.19 -67.07
CA GLU A 180 -12.89 17.25 -66.46
C GLU A 180 -12.20 16.29 -65.47
N GLU A 181 -11.03 15.74 -65.83
CA GLU A 181 -10.24 14.88 -64.93
C GLU A 181 -9.69 15.66 -63.73
N LYS A 182 -9.22 16.91 -63.93
CA LYS A 182 -8.78 17.80 -62.85
C LYS A 182 -9.93 18.13 -61.91
N PHE A 183 -11.11 18.43 -62.44
CA PHE A 183 -12.32 18.68 -61.65
C PHE A 183 -12.74 17.45 -60.85
N ARG A 184 -12.74 16.26 -61.46
CA ARG A 184 -13.00 14.99 -60.76
C ARG A 184 -12.01 14.76 -59.62
N LYS A 185 -10.71 14.95 -59.86
CA LYS A 185 -9.66 14.83 -58.82
C LYS A 185 -9.88 15.82 -57.68
N ALA A 186 -10.22 17.07 -57.99
CA ALA A 186 -10.52 18.09 -57.00
C ALA A 186 -11.77 17.76 -56.17
N MET A 187 -12.83 17.22 -56.78
CA MET A 187 -14.02 16.78 -56.04
C MET A 187 -13.72 15.61 -55.10
N ILE A 188 -12.95 14.62 -55.54
CA ILE A 188 -12.54 13.48 -54.69
C ILE A 188 -11.68 13.98 -53.52
N ALA A 189 -10.71 14.85 -53.78
CA ALA A 189 -9.87 15.44 -52.74
C ALA A 189 -10.68 16.28 -51.75
N ASN A 190 -11.67 17.05 -52.23
CA ASN A 190 -12.54 17.85 -51.36
C ASN A 190 -13.42 16.97 -50.46
N ALA A 191 -13.99 15.88 -51.01
CA ALA A 191 -14.74 14.91 -50.22
C ALA A 191 -13.86 14.24 -49.15
N GLN A 192 -12.61 13.88 -49.51
CA GLN A 192 -11.65 13.33 -48.54
C GLN A 192 -11.32 14.33 -47.42
N LEU A 193 -11.11 15.61 -47.77
CA LEU A 193 -10.84 16.66 -46.78
C LEU A 193 -12.02 16.91 -45.84
N ASP A 194 -13.26 16.82 -46.33
CA ASP A 194 -14.45 16.93 -45.47
C ASP A 194 -14.57 15.73 -44.51
N ASN A 195 -14.22 14.52 -44.95
CA ASN A 195 -14.14 13.33 -44.08
C ASN A 195 -13.04 13.49 -43.01
N ASP A 196 -11.84 13.92 -43.39
CA ASP A 196 -10.75 14.14 -42.44
C ASP A 196 -11.09 15.25 -41.45
N LYS A 197 -11.74 16.33 -41.90
CA LYS A 197 -12.18 17.44 -41.06
C LYS A 197 -13.24 17.00 -40.05
N THR A 198 -14.22 16.19 -40.47
CA THR A 198 -15.24 15.66 -39.55
C THR A 198 -14.59 14.74 -38.53
N SER A 199 -13.77 13.78 -38.96
CA SER A 199 -12.99 12.88 -38.08
C SER A 199 -12.15 13.65 -37.05
N GLN A 200 -11.38 14.64 -37.48
CA GLN A 200 -10.57 15.47 -36.58
C GLN A 200 -11.42 16.30 -35.61
N THR A 201 -12.58 16.80 -36.06
CA THR A 201 -13.50 17.54 -35.20
C THR A 201 -13.99 16.67 -34.04
N TYR A 202 -14.27 15.39 -34.30
CA TYR A 202 -14.68 14.44 -33.25
C TYR A 202 -13.56 14.09 -32.28
N GLN A 203 -12.34 13.90 -32.79
CA GLN A 203 -11.18 13.71 -31.92
C GLN A 203 -10.97 14.91 -30.99
N LEU A 204 -11.15 16.14 -31.49
CA LEU A 204 -11.06 17.35 -30.67
C LEU A 204 -12.14 17.40 -29.59
N GLU A 205 -13.38 17.01 -29.89
CA GLU A 205 -14.45 16.97 -28.89
C GLU A 205 -14.20 15.89 -27.83
N LEU A 206 -13.76 14.70 -28.22
CA LEU A 206 -13.40 13.64 -27.28
C LEU A 206 -12.26 14.07 -26.35
N LEU A 207 -11.26 14.77 -26.88
CA LEU A 207 -10.15 15.29 -26.08
C LEU A 207 -10.59 16.41 -25.14
N LYS A 208 -11.50 17.29 -25.56
CA LYS A 208 -12.08 18.33 -24.68
C LYS A 208 -12.82 17.72 -23.51
N ASP A 209 -13.67 16.74 -23.78
CA ASP A 209 -14.40 16.05 -22.73
C ASP A 209 -13.46 15.34 -21.75
N LYS A 210 -12.39 14.72 -22.25
CA LYS A 210 -11.36 14.07 -21.41
C LYS A 210 -10.58 15.08 -20.58
N LEU A 211 -10.31 16.27 -21.11
CA LEU A 211 -9.70 17.36 -20.34
C LEU A 211 -10.63 17.82 -19.21
N GLU A 212 -11.92 18.01 -19.48
CA GLU A 212 -12.89 18.38 -18.45
C GLU A 212 -12.98 17.34 -17.33
N GLU A 213 -12.94 16.04 -17.66
CA GLU A 213 -12.90 14.97 -16.66
C GLU A 213 -11.65 15.04 -15.78
N LEU A 214 -10.48 15.20 -16.39
CA LEU A 214 -9.22 15.31 -15.66
C LEU A 214 -9.18 16.56 -14.76
N GLU A 215 -9.77 17.67 -15.20
CA GLU A 215 -9.89 18.90 -14.39
C GLU A 215 -10.81 18.70 -13.18
N GLU A 216 -11.93 18.00 -13.35
CA GLU A 216 -12.85 17.65 -12.28
C GLU A 216 -12.19 16.69 -11.27
N GLU A 217 -11.50 15.65 -11.74
CA GLU A 217 -10.75 14.70 -10.92
C GLU A 217 -9.63 15.38 -10.13
N HIS A 218 -8.85 16.23 -10.78
CA HIS A 218 -7.80 17.00 -10.12
C HIS A 218 -8.37 17.96 -9.06
N SER A 219 -9.51 18.59 -9.33
CA SER A 219 -10.20 19.45 -8.36
C SER A 219 -10.73 18.66 -7.16
N GLN A 220 -11.22 17.43 -7.39
CA GLN A 220 -11.64 16.52 -6.34
C GLN A 220 -10.46 16.06 -5.48
N LEU A 221 -9.38 15.60 -6.11
CA LEU A 221 -8.17 15.15 -5.43
C LEU A 221 -7.55 16.25 -4.56
N LYS A 222 -7.59 17.51 -5.03
CA LYS A 222 -7.19 18.69 -4.23
C LYS A 222 -8.07 18.94 -3.01
N ARG A 223 -9.36 18.59 -3.04
CA ARG A 223 -10.24 18.70 -1.86
C ARG A 223 -9.94 17.56 -0.88
N GLU A 224 -9.84 16.33 -1.37
CA GLU A 224 -9.50 15.17 -0.55
C GLU A 224 -8.15 15.30 0.14
N HIS A 225 -7.12 15.81 -0.55
CA HIS A 225 -5.83 16.10 0.04
C HIS A 225 -5.96 17.11 1.21
N ARG A 226 -6.75 18.17 1.05
CA ARG A 226 -6.99 19.15 2.12
C ARG A 226 -7.70 18.54 3.32
N ASP A 227 -8.70 17.69 3.08
CA ASP A 227 -9.39 16.97 4.15
C ASP A 227 -8.44 16.01 4.88
N LYS A 228 -7.62 15.25 4.15
CA LYS A 228 -6.61 14.36 4.73
C LYS A 228 -5.55 15.10 5.54
N CYS A 229 -5.13 16.29 5.12
CA CYS A 229 -4.25 17.15 5.92
C CYS A 229 -4.92 17.55 7.24
N ARG A 230 -6.20 17.93 7.23
CA ARG A 230 -6.94 18.29 8.44
C ARG A 230 -7.06 17.11 9.40
N GLU A 231 -7.40 15.93 8.90
CA GLU A 231 -7.45 14.68 9.68
C GLU A 231 -6.07 14.36 10.29
N HIS A 232 -4.99 14.51 9.52
CA HIS A 232 -3.63 14.31 10.00
C HIS A 232 -3.29 15.28 11.14
N ASP A 233 -3.60 16.56 11.01
CA ASP A 233 -3.35 17.57 12.05
C ASP A 233 -4.21 17.35 13.31
N GLN A 234 -5.41 16.78 13.18
CA GLN A 234 -6.23 16.37 14.32
C GLN A 234 -5.60 15.17 15.04
N LEU A 235 -5.24 14.11 14.29
CA LEU A 235 -4.59 12.93 14.85
C LEU A 235 -3.26 13.27 15.52
N LYS A 236 -2.48 14.18 14.92
CA LYS A 236 -1.22 14.65 15.51
C LYS A 236 -1.42 15.32 16.86
N ARG A 237 -2.49 16.12 17.02
CA ARG A 237 -2.86 16.74 18.30
C ARG A 237 -3.29 15.71 19.34
N LEU A 238 -4.14 14.75 18.96
CA LEU A 238 -4.55 13.65 19.84
C LEU A 238 -3.36 12.78 20.27
N CYS A 239 -2.44 12.47 19.36
CA CYS A 239 -1.23 11.73 19.69
C CYS A 239 -0.31 12.51 20.65
N ALA A 240 -0.26 13.84 20.56
CA ALA A 240 0.50 14.65 21.51
C ALA A 240 -0.14 14.59 22.90
N GLN A 241 -1.45 14.81 22.98
CA GLN A 241 -2.21 14.73 24.23
C GLN A 241 -2.06 13.36 24.91
N LEU A 242 -2.24 12.27 24.17
CA LEU A 242 -2.07 10.91 24.73
C LEU A 242 -0.64 10.63 25.22
N LYS A 243 0.38 11.25 24.61
CA LYS A 243 1.76 11.14 25.11
C LYS A 243 1.91 11.86 26.45
N ASP A 244 1.36 13.06 26.55
CA ASP A 244 1.38 13.84 27.78
C ASP A 244 0.64 13.09 28.91
N ASP A 245 -0.54 12.51 28.61
CA ASP A 245 -1.31 11.69 29.55
C ASP A 245 -0.54 10.46 30.02
N VAL A 246 0.12 9.74 29.10
CA VAL A 246 0.97 8.58 29.46
C VAL A 246 2.15 9.01 30.31
N CYS A 247 2.76 10.15 30.04
CA CYS A 247 3.84 10.70 30.87
C CYS A 247 3.35 11.05 32.28
N ALA A 248 2.19 11.70 32.40
CA ALA A 248 1.59 12.04 33.68
C ALA A 248 1.24 10.78 34.49
N LEU A 249 0.57 9.80 33.88
CA LEU A 249 0.19 8.55 34.55
C LEU A 249 1.41 7.72 34.98
N LYS A 250 2.49 7.71 34.19
CA LYS A 250 3.75 7.07 34.59
C LYS A 250 4.37 7.76 35.80
N TYR A 251 4.39 9.09 35.81
CA TYR A 251 4.91 9.84 36.96
C TYR A 251 4.10 9.56 38.22
N GLU A 252 2.77 9.54 38.14
CA GLU A 252 1.91 9.20 39.28
C GLU A 252 2.13 7.78 39.78
N LEU A 253 2.33 6.82 38.86
CA LEU A 253 2.63 5.44 39.21
C LEU A 253 4.00 5.30 39.90
N ASP A 254 5.03 5.95 39.36
CA ASP A 254 6.37 5.94 39.92
C ASP A 254 6.39 6.59 41.32
N GLU A 255 5.64 7.68 41.51
CA GLU A 255 5.52 8.33 42.81
C GLU A 255 4.78 7.44 43.81
N ARG A 256 3.71 6.77 43.38
CA ARG A 256 3.01 5.77 44.21
C ARG A 256 3.94 4.63 44.62
N ASP A 257 4.71 4.08 43.70
CA ASP A 257 5.64 2.98 43.96
C ASP A 257 6.80 3.42 44.87
N ARG A 258 7.30 4.65 44.70
CA ARG A 258 8.26 5.28 45.61
C ARG A 258 7.70 5.37 47.03
N LEU A 259 6.48 5.90 47.19
CA LEU A 259 5.84 6.02 48.50
C LEU A 259 5.62 4.65 49.16
N ILE A 260 5.20 3.63 48.39
CA ILE A 260 5.07 2.25 48.88
C ILE A 260 6.42 1.74 49.41
N ALA A 261 7.50 1.94 48.65
CA ALA A 261 8.84 1.53 49.05
C ALA A 261 9.36 2.29 50.28
N GLU A 262 9.13 3.60 50.36
CA GLU A 262 9.50 4.43 51.53
C GLU A 262 8.78 4.00 52.81
N LYS A 263 7.54 3.50 52.70
CA LYS A 263 6.81 2.90 53.83
C LYS A 263 7.27 1.47 54.15
N GLY A 264 8.27 0.95 53.45
CA GLY A 264 8.80 -0.40 53.65
C GLY A 264 7.82 -1.50 53.25
N LEU A 265 6.88 -1.21 52.36
CA LEU A 265 5.91 -2.17 51.85
C LEU A 265 6.43 -2.76 50.52
N VAL A 266 6.17 -4.04 50.32
CA VAL A 266 6.52 -4.79 49.12
C VAL A 266 5.26 -5.49 48.61
N LEU A 267 5.10 -5.52 47.29
CA LEU A 267 4.00 -6.21 46.64
C LEU A 267 4.31 -7.70 46.55
N ILE A 268 3.50 -8.53 47.20
CA ILE A 268 3.51 -9.97 47.01
C ILE A 268 2.37 -10.34 46.06
N ILE A 269 2.72 -11.10 45.02
CA ILE A 269 1.79 -11.66 44.06
C ILE A 269 1.56 -13.12 44.48
N GLY A 270 0.33 -13.44 44.88
CA GLY A 270 -0.09 -14.79 45.19
C GLY A 270 -0.17 -15.67 43.93
N GLU A 271 -0.38 -16.96 44.12
CA GLU A 271 -0.59 -17.86 42.99
C GLU A 271 -1.90 -17.52 42.26
N PRO A 272 -1.96 -17.72 40.93
CA PRO A 272 -3.19 -17.55 40.16
C PRO A 272 -4.26 -18.49 40.70
N GLY A 273 -5.50 -18.01 40.81
CA GLY A 273 -6.63 -18.84 41.24
C GLY A 273 -6.93 -19.95 40.22
N GLU A 274 -7.54 -21.04 40.68
CA GLU A 274 -7.85 -22.22 39.85
C GLU A 274 -8.78 -21.92 38.64
N ASP A 275 -9.43 -20.75 38.60
CA ASP A 275 -10.42 -20.36 37.58
C ASP A 275 -10.01 -19.13 36.73
N GLY A 276 -8.71 -18.93 36.50
CA GLY A 276 -8.23 -17.80 35.67
C GLY A 276 -8.41 -16.43 36.34
N GLU A 277 -8.68 -16.40 37.65
CA GLU A 277 -8.67 -15.18 38.44
C GLU A 277 -7.26 -14.58 38.49
N PRO A 278 -7.13 -13.25 38.35
CA PRO A 278 -5.84 -12.59 38.46
C PRO A 278 -5.23 -12.90 39.83
N PRO A 279 -3.92 -13.17 39.89
CA PRO A 279 -3.26 -13.53 41.13
C PRO A 279 -3.50 -12.46 42.20
N LYS A 280 -3.90 -12.88 43.39
CA LYS A 280 -4.20 -11.97 44.50
C LYS A 280 -2.95 -11.19 44.85
N LYS A 281 -3.04 -9.87 44.86
CA LYS A 281 -1.93 -8.97 45.19
C LYS A 281 -2.13 -8.40 46.58
N ALA A 282 -1.10 -8.46 47.42
CA ALA A 282 -1.12 -7.86 48.74
C ALA A 282 0.13 -7.01 48.96
N LEU A 283 -0.03 -5.87 49.61
CA LEU A 283 1.08 -5.10 50.13
C LEU A 283 1.39 -5.57 51.54
N VAL A 284 2.64 -5.93 51.78
CA VAL A 284 3.11 -6.46 53.06
C VAL A 284 4.43 -5.80 53.42
N GLN A 285 4.72 -5.69 54.70
CA GLN A 285 5.98 -5.12 55.16
C GLN A 285 7.16 -5.99 54.68
N ALA A 286 8.27 -5.35 54.29
CA ALA A 286 9.42 -6.03 53.67
C ALA A 286 9.98 -7.15 54.54
N ASP A 287 9.98 -6.97 55.86
CA ASP A 287 10.45 -7.99 56.81
C ASP A 287 9.52 -9.20 56.83
N ASN A 288 8.20 -8.98 56.78
CA ASN A 288 7.22 -10.07 56.70
C ASN A 288 7.33 -10.82 55.36
N ALA A 289 7.61 -10.11 54.27
CA ALA A 289 7.83 -10.73 52.97
C ALA A 289 9.06 -11.66 52.98
N LYS A 290 10.16 -11.24 53.60
CA LYS A 290 11.37 -12.06 53.77
C LYS A 290 11.11 -13.29 54.63
N LEU A 291 10.43 -13.14 55.77
CA LEU A 291 10.04 -14.28 56.61
C LEU A 291 9.19 -15.29 55.82
N LEU A 292 8.24 -14.80 55.02
CA LEU A 292 7.44 -15.67 54.16
C LEU A 292 8.28 -16.35 53.05
N GLU A 293 9.39 -15.78 52.62
CA GLU A 293 10.32 -16.42 51.68
C GLU A 293 11.14 -17.53 52.37
N GLU A 294 11.58 -17.28 53.62
CA GLU A 294 12.32 -18.26 54.45
C GLU A 294 11.49 -19.52 54.78
N ALA A 295 10.16 -19.40 54.87
CA ALA A 295 9.24 -20.54 55.05
C ALA A 295 9.19 -21.50 53.83
N GLY A 296 9.89 -21.17 52.75
CA GLY A 296 9.98 -21.94 51.51
C GLY A 296 8.71 -21.89 50.65
N ASP A 297 8.69 -22.68 49.58
CA ASP A 297 7.62 -22.62 48.58
C ASP A 297 6.26 -23.11 49.11
N GLY A 298 5.20 -22.57 48.52
CA GLY A 298 3.80 -22.90 48.78
C GLY A 298 2.90 -21.68 48.95
N SER A 299 1.59 -21.94 49.01
CA SER A 299 0.60 -20.90 49.28
C SER A 299 0.90 -20.19 50.61
N LEU A 300 0.40 -18.96 50.76
CA LEU A 300 0.55 -18.18 51.99
C LEU A 300 0.09 -19.00 53.21
N ASP A 301 -1.03 -19.70 53.07
CA ASP A 301 -1.59 -20.54 54.14
C ASP A 301 -0.67 -21.71 54.50
N VAL A 302 -0.04 -22.34 53.49
CA VAL A 302 0.95 -23.42 53.71
C VAL A 302 2.17 -22.89 54.48
N ARG A 303 2.68 -21.73 54.11
CA ARG A 303 3.83 -21.10 54.79
C ARG A 303 3.49 -20.70 56.23
N LEU A 304 2.32 -20.11 56.45
CA LEU A 304 1.84 -19.78 57.80
C LEU A 304 1.64 -21.03 58.66
N ALA A 305 1.15 -22.13 58.09
CA ALA A 305 1.02 -23.40 58.79
C ALA A 305 2.37 -23.99 59.23
N LYS A 306 3.42 -23.87 58.40
CA LYS A 306 4.78 -24.27 58.77
C LYS A 306 5.29 -23.49 59.99
N PHE A 307 5.15 -22.17 59.98
CA PHE A 307 5.52 -21.34 61.13
C PHE A 307 4.72 -21.66 62.39
N ALA A 308 3.42 -21.95 62.24
CA ALA A 308 2.59 -22.36 63.37
C ALA A 308 3.10 -23.68 63.98
N LYS A 309 3.50 -24.65 63.16
CA LYS A 309 4.07 -25.92 63.61
C LYS A 309 5.42 -25.73 64.30
N GLU A 310 6.35 -25.01 63.69
CA GLU A 310 7.66 -24.72 64.29
C GLU A 310 7.53 -24.02 65.65
N LYS A 311 6.58 -23.09 65.76
CA LYS A 311 6.25 -22.43 67.03
C LYS A 311 5.81 -23.44 68.10
N ILE A 312 4.97 -24.42 67.74
CA ILE A 312 4.53 -25.48 68.66
C ILE A 312 5.72 -26.36 69.07
N ASP A 313 6.53 -26.80 68.10
CA ASP A 313 7.71 -27.65 68.36
C ASP A 313 8.72 -26.95 69.30
N LEU A 314 8.97 -25.65 69.09
CA LEU A 314 9.83 -24.85 69.97
C LEU A 314 9.21 -24.63 71.36
N GLN A 315 7.88 -24.45 71.45
CA GLN A 315 7.19 -24.37 72.73
C GLN A 315 7.28 -25.68 73.52
N ASP A 316 7.19 -26.82 72.84
CA ASP A 316 7.37 -28.15 73.44
C ASP A 316 8.82 -28.37 73.90
N GLN A 317 9.81 -27.95 73.09
CA GLN A 317 11.22 -27.97 73.49
C GLN A 317 11.48 -27.10 74.73
N ILE A 318 10.93 -25.88 74.77
CA ILE A 318 11.05 -25.00 75.94
C ILE A 318 10.41 -25.65 77.17
N SER A 319 9.25 -26.29 77.01
CA SER A 319 8.56 -26.97 78.10
C SER A 319 9.36 -28.18 78.60
N SER A 320 9.92 -28.98 77.68
CA SER A 320 10.79 -30.11 77.99
C SER A 320 12.09 -29.66 78.68
N LEU A 321 12.73 -28.60 78.19
CA LEU A 321 13.94 -28.03 78.80
C LEU A 321 13.64 -27.45 80.19
N LYS A 322 12.50 -26.78 80.39
CA LYS A 322 12.06 -26.33 81.72
C LYS A 322 11.88 -27.51 82.67
N LEU A 323 11.26 -28.60 82.21
CA LEU A 323 11.10 -29.81 83.01
C LEU A 323 12.46 -30.41 83.37
N LYS A 324 13.37 -30.56 82.40
CA LYS A 324 14.75 -31.05 82.62
C LYS A 324 15.54 -30.16 83.58
N ILE A 325 15.39 -28.84 83.50
CA ILE A 325 16.01 -27.90 84.44
C ILE A 325 15.43 -28.07 85.84
N GLU A 326 14.12 -28.29 85.97
CA GLU A 326 13.49 -28.52 87.27
C GLU A 326 13.91 -29.89 87.87
N GLU A 327 14.01 -30.92 87.03
CA GLU A 327 14.57 -32.23 87.39
C GLU A 327 16.04 -32.12 87.82
N GLU A 328 16.87 -31.36 87.10
CA GLU A 328 18.26 -31.12 87.45
C GLU A 328 18.43 -30.21 88.68
N ARG A 329 17.51 -29.26 88.91
CA ARG A 329 17.44 -28.54 90.20
C ARG A 329 17.08 -29.49 91.34
N ASN A 330 16.17 -30.43 91.12
CA ASN A 330 15.84 -31.48 92.09
C ASN A 330 16.97 -32.50 92.27
N ARG A 331 17.77 -32.80 91.24
CA ARG A 331 18.98 -33.62 91.33
C ARG A 331 20.13 -32.90 92.00
N ARG A 332 20.34 -31.60 91.75
CA ARG A 332 21.34 -30.77 92.47
C ARG A 332 20.99 -30.56 93.95
N ARG A 333 19.70 -30.57 94.31
CA ARG A 333 19.29 -30.69 95.73
C ARG A 333 19.66 -32.05 96.35
N LYS A 334 19.98 -33.07 95.54
CA LYS A 334 20.33 -34.45 95.94
C LYS A 334 21.77 -34.86 95.63
N SER A 335 22.53 -34.04 94.92
CA SER A 335 23.90 -34.31 94.47
C SER A 335 24.73 -33.04 94.64
N SER A 336 25.13 -32.76 95.88
CA SER A 336 26.19 -31.83 96.22
C SER A 336 27.51 -32.57 96.49
N SER A 337 27.79 -33.65 95.74
CA SER A 337 29.05 -34.38 95.84
C SER A 337 29.48 -34.90 94.46
N SER A 338 30.62 -34.41 93.98
CA SER A 338 31.36 -34.83 92.78
C SER A 338 30.77 -34.36 91.44
N GLY A 339 31.47 -33.70 90.52
CA GLY A 339 32.89 -33.41 90.34
C GLY A 339 33.22 -33.54 88.84
N LEU A 340 33.88 -32.51 88.27
CA LEU A 340 34.75 -32.52 87.07
C LEU A 340 34.09 -32.80 85.69
N LEU A 341 34.21 -31.89 84.71
CA LEU A 341 35.37 -31.54 83.84
C LEU A 341 35.55 -32.52 82.67
N ASN A 342 35.67 -31.93 81.48
CA ASN A 342 36.08 -32.45 80.17
C ASN A 342 35.06 -33.22 79.31
N GLY A 343 34.68 -32.59 78.20
CA GLY A 343 34.31 -33.26 76.95
C GLY A 343 35.40 -33.01 75.90
N PRO A 344 35.82 -34.02 75.11
CA PRO A 344 37.01 -33.98 74.27
C PRO A 344 36.77 -33.26 72.94
N SER A 345 37.81 -32.59 72.43
CA SER A 345 37.89 -32.08 71.07
C SER A 345 37.71 -33.23 70.06
N SER A 346 36.60 -33.20 69.34
CA SER A 346 36.32 -34.10 68.22
C SER A 346 37.11 -33.64 67.01
N ASP A 347 38.27 -34.25 66.79
CA ASP A 347 39.12 -34.05 65.60
C ASP A 347 38.44 -34.57 64.30
N TYR A 348 37.30 -35.25 64.42
CA TYR A 348 36.52 -35.80 63.31
C TYR A 348 35.67 -34.74 62.58
N ASP A 349 35.24 -33.67 63.26
CA ASP A 349 34.42 -32.62 62.63
C ASP A 349 35.22 -31.75 61.66
N LEU A 350 36.53 -31.58 61.89
CA LEU A 350 37.36 -30.70 61.08
C LEU A 350 37.61 -31.26 59.67
N ASP A 351 37.86 -32.57 59.58
CA ASP A 351 38.12 -33.26 58.31
C ASP A 351 36.86 -33.36 57.43
N ASP A 352 35.69 -33.59 58.02
CA ASP A 352 34.42 -33.61 57.28
C ASP A 352 34.02 -32.19 56.83
N LEU A 353 34.22 -31.18 57.68
CA LEU A 353 34.02 -29.78 57.29
C LEU A 353 34.97 -29.36 56.16
N GLN A 354 36.20 -29.84 56.18
CA GLN A 354 37.20 -29.57 55.14
C GLN A 354 36.88 -30.29 53.82
N ARG A 355 36.30 -31.50 53.87
CA ARG A 355 35.80 -32.21 52.68
C ARG A 355 34.56 -31.52 52.08
N GLU A 356 33.60 -31.11 52.91
CA GLU A 356 32.41 -30.38 52.48
C GLU A 356 32.79 -29.04 51.85
N ALA A 357 33.72 -28.30 52.46
CA ALA A 357 34.27 -27.06 51.91
C ALA A 357 34.99 -27.28 50.58
N SER A 358 35.75 -28.38 50.44
CA SER A 358 36.43 -28.74 49.19
C SER A 358 35.46 -29.10 48.06
N LYS A 359 34.35 -29.76 48.40
CA LYS A 359 33.27 -30.09 47.46
C LYS A 359 32.53 -28.83 46.99
N GLN A 360 32.16 -27.95 47.91
CA GLN A 360 31.54 -26.67 47.58
C GLN A 360 32.46 -25.81 46.70
N LEU A 361 33.76 -25.79 47.00
CA LEU A 361 34.75 -25.09 46.18
C LEU A 361 34.81 -25.64 44.75
N ALA A 362 34.72 -26.96 44.58
CA ALA A 362 34.68 -27.60 43.27
C ALA A 362 33.40 -27.23 42.49
N ASP A 363 32.24 -27.21 43.16
CA ASP A 363 30.96 -26.81 42.55
C ASP A 363 30.97 -25.33 42.13
N TYR A 364 31.48 -24.44 42.97
CA TYR A 364 31.63 -23.02 42.63
C TYR A 364 32.62 -22.81 41.48
N LYS A 365 33.71 -23.57 41.44
CA LYS A 365 34.67 -23.51 40.33
C LYS A 365 34.04 -23.97 39.00
N PHE A 366 33.23 -25.03 39.03
CA PHE A 366 32.52 -25.49 37.83
C PHE A 366 31.47 -24.47 37.37
N ARG A 367 30.70 -23.88 38.30
CA ARG A 367 29.72 -22.83 37.98
C ARG A 367 30.40 -21.58 37.41
N ALA A 368 31.55 -21.18 37.97
CA ALA A 368 32.34 -20.07 37.46
C ALA A 368 32.84 -20.34 36.03
N GLN A 369 33.37 -21.54 35.76
CA GLN A 369 33.80 -21.92 34.40
C GLN A 369 32.65 -21.93 33.39
N LYS A 370 31.46 -22.41 33.80
CA LYS A 370 30.27 -22.38 32.95
C LYS A 370 29.83 -20.94 32.65
N ALA A 371 29.81 -20.08 33.67
CA ALA A 371 29.51 -18.67 33.50
C ALA A 371 30.53 -17.96 32.59
N GLU A 372 31.82 -18.28 32.71
CA GLU A 372 32.88 -17.78 31.81
C GLU A 372 32.65 -18.21 30.36
N GLN A 373 32.25 -19.47 30.14
CA GLN A 373 31.89 -19.95 28.80
C GLN A 373 30.67 -19.21 28.24
N ASP A 374 29.62 -19.05 29.05
CA ASP A 374 28.41 -18.32 28.64
C ASP A 374 28.74 -16.86 28.29
N VAL A 375 29.58 -16.19 29.08
CA VAL A 375 30.09 -14.83 28.78
C VAL A 375 30.83 -14.80 27.44
N ALA A 376 31.69 -15.77 27.14
CA ALA A 376 32.39 -15.82 25.85
C ALA A 376 31.42 -15.99 24.67
N THR A 377 30.37 -16.82 24.83
CA THR A 377 29.35 -16.97 23.78
C THR A 377 28.52 -15.70 23.59
N LEU A 378 28.14 -15.03 24.67
CA LEU A 378 27.42 -13.76 24.62
C LEU A 378 28.28 -12.67 23.96
N GLN A 379 29.56 -12.57 24.29
CA GLN A 379 30.48 -11.65 23.62
C GLN A 379 30.57 -11.89 22.11
N ALA A 380 30.63 -13.15 21.67
CA ALA A 380 30.62 -13.47 20.24
C ALA A 380 29.30 -13.05 19.54
N THR A 381 28.16 -13.22 20.21
CA THR A 381 26.87 -12.78 19.66
C THR A 381 26.76 -11.26 19.59
N VAL A 382 27.23 -10.54 20.63
CA VAL A 382 27.30 -9.07 20.65
C VAL A 382 28.17 -8.56 19.50
N ALA A 383 29.39 -9.09 19.31
CA ALA A 383 30.28 -8.66 18.21
C ALA A 383 29.64 -8.84 16.82
N ARG A 384 28.85 -9.92 16.63
CA ARG A 384 28.12 -10.16 15.38
C ARG A 384 26.98 -9.15 15.20
N LEU A 385 26.24 -8.84 16.27
CA LEU A 385 25.16 -7.85 16.24
C LEU A 385 25.70 -6.44 15.99
N GLU A 386 26.80 -6.06 16.64
CA GLU A 386 27.50 -4.79 16.39
C GLU A 386 27.90 -4.66 14.91
N SER A 387 28.45 -5.74 14.33
CA SER A 387 28.77 -5.77 12.90
C SER A 387 27.54 -5.62 12.00
N GLN A 388 26.39 -6.16 12.39
CA GLN A 388 25.13 -5.96 11.67
C GLN A 388 24.64 -4.52 11.78
N VAL A 389 24.68 -3.93 12.98
CA VAL A 389 24.28 -2.53 13.20
C VAL A 389 25.13 -1.59 12.36
N ILE A 390 26.44 -1.79 12.29
CA ILE A 390 27.33 -0.97 11.45
C ILE A 390 26.89 -1.05 9.98
N ARG A 391 26.62 -2.25 9.45
CA ARG A 391 26.19 -2.44 8.05
C ARG A 391 24.83 -1.80 7.77
N TYR A 392 23.85 -1.98 8.66
CA TYR A 392 22.53 -1.37 8.47
C TYR A 392 22.59 0.15 8.57
N LYS A 393 23.42 0.69 9.46
CA LYS A 393 23.66 2.12 9.57
C LYS A 393 24.27 2.69 8.29
N THR A 394 25.32 2.07 7.76
CA THR A 394 25.93 2.52 6.49
C THR A 394 24.96 2.40 5.32
N ALA A 395 24.16 1.32 5.25
CA ALA A 395 23.15 1.18 4.21
C ALA A 395 22.06 2.26 4.31
N ALA A 396 21.64 2.63 5.53
CA ALA A 396 20.69 3.70 5.75
C ALA A 396 21.26 5.08 5.35
N GLU A 397 22.50 5.38 5.73
CA GLU A 397 23.20 6.62 5.34
C GLU A 397 23.33 6.76 3.81
N VAL A 398 23.67 5.67 3.11
CA VAL A 398 23.73 5.66 1.63
C VAL A 398 22.35 5.87 1.01
N SER A 399 21.31 5.25 1.58
CA SER A 399 19.93 5.44 1.13
C SER A 399 19.48 6.89 1.31
N GLU A 400 19.77 7.51 2.45
CA GLU A 400 19.44 8.91 2.73
C GLU A 400 20.12 9.87 1.73
N GLN A 401 21.42 9.68 1.48
CA GLN A 401 22.16 10.46 0.47
C GLN A 401 21.54 10.32 -0.92
N SER A 402 21.10 9.11 -1.30
CA SER A 402 20.43 8.88 -2.58
C SER A 402 19.08 9.59 -2.67
N GLU A 403 18.32 9.62 -1.58
CA GLU A 403 17.02 10.31 -1.51
C GLU A 403 17.20 11.83 -1.63
N GLU A 404 18.21 12.40 -0.96
CA GLU A 404 18.55 13.81 -1.07
C GLU A 404 18.96 14.20 -2.49
N ALA A 405 19.74 13.36 -3.17
CA ALA A 405 20.10 13.56 -4.57
C ALA A 405 18.85 13.60 -5.47
N LEU A 406 17.95 12.62 -5.34
CA LEU A 406 16.69 12.57 -6.09
C LEU A 406 15.77 13.75 -5.78
N LYS A 407 15.69 14.19 -4.52
CA LYS A 407 14.97 15.42 -4.14
C LYS A 407 15.56 16.65 -4.84
N SER A 408 16.88 16.73 -4.95
CA SER A 408 17.56 17.83 -5.65
C SER A 408 17.27 17.83 -7.15
N GLU A 409 17.28 16.65 -7.80
CA GLU A 409 16.97 16.48 -9.22
C GLU A 409 15.50 16.78 -9.52
N LYS A 410 14.58 16.29 -8.68
CA LYS A 410 13.15 16.62 -8.78
C LYS A 410 12.94 18.13 -8.78
N ARG A 411 13.60 18.88 -7.88
CA ARG A 411 13.51 20.35 -7.85
C ARG A 411 14.08 20.98 -9.12
N LYS A 412 15.18 20.46 -9.68
CA LYS A 412 15.74 20.94 -10.96
C LYS A 412 14.76 20.71 -12.10
N LEU A 413 14.27 19.50 -12.27
CA LEU A 413 13.31 19.14 -13.32
C LEU A 413 12.00 19.92 -13.20
N GLN A 414 11.50 20.16 -11.98
CA GLN A 414 10.32 21.01 -11.77
C GLN A 414 10.53 22.45 -12.25
N ARG A 415 11.73 23.03 -12.03
CA ARG A 415 12.08 24.35 -12.57
C ARG A 415 12.16 24.32 -14.09
N GLU A 416 12.77 23.28 -14.67
CA GLU A 416 12.85 23.11 -16.12
C GLU A 416 11.48 22.98 -16.78
N VAL A 417 10.59 22.17 -16.21
CA VAL A 417 9.20 22.04 -16.68
C VAL A 417 8.48 23.39 -16.63
N SER A 418 8.65 24.14 -15.54
CA SER A 418 8.05 25.48 -15.40
C SER A 418 8.58 26.44 -16.47
N ASN A 419 9.89 26.44 -16.71
CA ASN A 419 10.54 27.28 -17.73
C ASN A 419 10.09 26.89 -19.15
N LEU A 420 10.01 25.60 -19.47
CA LEU A 420 9.57 25.11 -20.77
C LEU A 420 8.09 25.40 -21.00
N SER A 421 7.25 25.24 -19.97
CA SER A 421 5.83 25.63 -20.02
C SER A 421 5.67 27.12 -20.31
N GLN A 422 6.46 27.99 -19.65
CA GLN A 422 6.46 29.42 -19.95
C GLN A 422 6.88 29.71 -21.40
N LYS A 423 7.88 28.99 -21.93
CA LYS A 423 8.32 29.13 -23.33
C LYS A 423 7.24 28.70 -24.31
N ILE A 424 6.51 27.62 -24.03
CA ILE A 424 5.37 27.16 -24.84
C ILE A 424 4.29 28.25 -24.85
N MET A 425 3.90 28.79 -23.70
CA MET A 425 2.90 29.87 -23.63
C MET A 425 3.29 31.09 -24.48
N LEU A 426 4.57 31.50 -24.45
CA LEU A 426 5.06 32.61 -25.27
C LEU A 426 5.00 32.30 -26.77
N LEU A 427 5.37 31.08 -27.18
CA LEU A 427 5.30 30.66 -28.57
C LEU A 427 3.85 30.53 -29.07
N GLU A 428 2.94 30.04 -28.23
CA GLU A 428 1.51 29.99 -28.53
C GLU A 428 0.92 31.39 -28.69
N ALA A 429 1.28 32.34 -27.82
CA ALA A 429 0.88 33.74 -27.93
C ALA A 429 1.40 34.38 -29.23
N SER A 430 2.67 34.13 -29.60
CA SER A 430 3.24 34.60 -30.87
C SER A 430 2.52 33.99 -32.07
N THR A 431 2.28 32.68 -32.05
CA THR A 431 1.61 31.95 -33.12
C THR A 431 0.17 32.44 -33.32
N THR A 432 -0.56 32.70 -32.24
CA THR A 432 -1.91 33.25 -32.31
C THR A 432 -1.92 34.68 -32.86
N ALA A 433 -0.96 35.52 -32.47
CA ALA A 433 -0.80 36.87 -33.02
C ALA A 433 -0.52 36.84 -34.54
N LEU A 434 0.39 35.98 -34.99
CA LEU A 434 0.70 35.80 -36.42
C LEU A 434 -0.51 35.29 -37.21
N LYS A 435 -1.24 34.29 -36.68
CA LYS A 435 -2.49 33.81 -37.28
C LYS A 435 -3.53 34.93 -37.42
N GLN A 436 -3.67 35.79 -36.41
CA GLN A 436 -4.56 36.96 -36.49
C GLN A 436 -4.10 37.98 -37.55
N GLN A 437 -2.79 38.25 -37.65
CA GLN A 437 -2.24 39.13 -38.69
C GLN A 437 -2.50 38.57 -40.09
N GLN A 438 -2.31 37.27 -40.29
CA GLN A 438 -2.59 36.60 -41.56
C GLN A 438 -4.08 36.71 -41.93
N LYS A 439 -4.99 36.51 -40.97
CA LYS A 439 -6.43 36.72 -41.18
C LYS A 439 -6.74 38.15 -41.62
N ARG A 440 -6.13 39.16 -41.00
CA ARG A 440 -6.30 40.58 -41.38
C ARG A 440 -5.79 40.85 -42.80
N LEU A 441 -4.62 40.31 -43.17
CA LEU A 441 -4.07 40.45 -44.51
C LEU A 441 -4.98 39.79 -45.56
N TYR A 442 -5.45 38.57 -45.28
CA TYR A 442 -6.37 37.85 -46.15
C TYR A 442 -7.68 38.63 -46.37
N GLN A 443 -8.27 39.16 -45.31
CA GLN A 443 -9.46 40.04 -45.39
C GLN A 443 -9.19 41.27 -46.25
N ARG A 444 -8.02 41.91 -46.10
CA ARG A 444 -7.66 43.11 -46.88
C ARG A 444 -7.49 42.81 -48.37
N THR A 445 -6.91 41.65 -48.72
CA THR A 445 -6.77 41.21 -50.10
C THR A 445 -8.10 40.81 -50.75
N THR A 446 -9.01 40.18 -50.00
CA THR A 446 -10.33 39.81 -50.54
C THR A 446 -11.26 41.01 -50.69
N THR A 447 -11.20 41.99 -49.78
CA THR A 447 -11.97 43.24 -49.92
C THR A 447 -11.38 44.21 -50.95
N GLY A 448 -10.07 44.14 -51.21
CA GLY A 448 -9.40 44.96 -52.23
C GLY A 448 -9.59 44.47 -53.67
N SER A 449 -10.14 43.27 -53.86
CA SER A 449 -10.41 42.67 -55.19
C SER A 449 -11.82 43.00 -55.72
N VAL A 450 -12.59 43.85 -55.04
CA VAL A 450 -14.00 44.19 -55.37
C VAL A 450 -14.15 45.66 -55.81
N PHE A 451 -13.06 46.32 -56.22
CA PHE A 451 -13.11 47.67 -56.80
C PHE A 451 -12.47 47.72 -58.18
#